data_AF-A0A4S8LH62-F1
#
_entry.id   AF-A0A4S8LH62-F1
#
_cell.length_a   1.000
_cell.length_b   1.000
_cell.length_c   1.000
_cell.angle_alpha   90.00
_cell.angle_beta   90.00
_cell.angle_gamma   90.00
#
_symmetry.space_group_name_H-M   'P 1'
#
loop_
_entity.id
_entity.type
_entity.pdbx_description
1 polymer ?
#
loop_
_entity_poly.entity_id
_entity_poly.type
_entity_poly.pdbx_seq_one_letter_code
_entity_poly.pdbx_strand_id
1 'polypeptide(L)'
;MASSSLLLLVSVISFISHFHGVDSTGGTTDAVCLSGSQYAWTENAQNQSPCLLAANAIAPCQGSGGWNVPALADGVHYDPPTPSKATRCYCSWAVYNLLGACAACQGLAGSIQR
;
A
#
# COMPACT_ATOMS: atom_id res chain seq x y z
N MET A 1 27.70 -9.92 44.34
CA MET A 1 26.27 -9.58 44.51
C MET A 1 25.98 -8.37 43.63
N ALA A 2 25.51 -8.59 42.40
CA ALA A 2 25.17 -7.50 41.50
C ALA A 2 23.89 -6.82 42.00
N SER A 3 23.94 -5.50 42.19
CA SER A 3 22.83 -4.69 42.69
C SER A 3 21.62 -4.79 41.75
N SER A 4 20.45 -5.17 42.28
CA SER A 4 19.18 -5.26 41.53
C SER A 4 18.84 -3.99 40.75
N SER A 5 19.39 -2.83 41.14
CA SER A 5 19.24 -1.56 40.44
C SER A 5 19.89 -1.55 39.05
N LEU A 6 20.93 -2.36 38.82
CA LEU A 6 21.62 -2.43 37.53
C LEU A 6 20.86 -3.30 36.52
N LEU A 7 20.12 -4.32 36.99
CA LEU A 7 19.32 -5.22 36.16
C LEU A 7 18.06 -4.54 35.60
N LEU A 8 17.47 -3.61 36.35
CA LEU A 8 16.32 -2.81 35.88
C LEU A 8 16.69 -1.80 34.79
N LEU A 9 17.94 -1.32 34.75
CA LEU A 9 18.38 -0.40 33.70
C LEU A 9 18.62 -1.12 32.37
N VAL A 10 19.12 -2.36 32.39
CA VAL A 10 19.39 -3.15 31.17
C VAL A 10 18.09 -3.60 30.47
N SER A 11 17.01 -3.85 31.24
CA SER A 11 15.72 -4.22 30.67
C SER A 11 15.07 -3.05 29.92
N VAL A 12 15.11 -1.83 30.46
CA VAL A 12 14.53 -0.63 29.81
C VAL A 12 15.26 -0.30 28.50
N ILE A 13 16.59 -0.46 28.45
CA ILE A 13 17.39 -0.17 27.24
C ILE A 13 17.15 -1.22 26.13
N SER A 14 16.85 -2.48 26.50
CA SER A 14 16.55 -3.55 25.53
C SER A 14 15.21 -3.36 24.81
N PHE A 15 14.23 -2.67 25.42
CA PHE A 15 12.94 -2.38 24.78
C PHE A 15 13.00 -1.24 23.74
N ILE A 16 13.96 -0.31 23.87
CA ILE A 16 14.07 0.84 22.95
C ILE A 16 14.74 0.45 21.61
N SER A 17 15.52 -0.63 21.61
CA SER A 17 16.36 -1.03 20.46
C SER A 17 15.64 -1.82 19.35
N HIS A 18 14.33 -2.06 19.46
CA HIS A 18 13.55 -2.84 18.45
C HIS A 18 12.67 -1.99 17.54
N PHE A 19 12.66 -0.66 17.67
CA PHE A 19 12.04 0.19 16.67
C PHE A 19 13.00 0.39 15.51
N HIS A 20 13.12 -0.61 14.64
CA HIS A 20 13.61 -0.36 13.29
C HIS A 20 12.58 0.59 12.64
N GLY A 21 12.93 1.87 12.55
CA GLY A 21 12.24 2.79 11.66
C GLY A 21 12.33 2.19 10.26
N VAL A 22 11.24 1.63 9.77
CA VAL A 22 11.11 1.31 8.36
C VAL A 22 11.10 2.67 7.67
N ASP A 23 12.17 3.00 6.93
CA ASP A 23 12.10 4.05 5.93
C ASP A 23 11.04 3.61 4.92
N SER A 24 9.78 3.99 5.18
CA SER A 24 8.67 3.71 4.30
C SER A 24 8.77 4.67 3.14
N THR A 25 9.55 4.28 2.13
CA THR A 25 9.33 4.85 0.79
C THR A 25 7.84 4.65 0.48
N GLY A 26 7.10 5.74 0.32
CA GLY A 26 5.66 5.70 0.13
C GLY A 26 5.25 4.98 -1.14
N GLY A 27 3.95 4.85 -1.34
CA GLY A 27 3.38 4.45 -2.61
C GLY A 27 3.53 5.55 -3.67
N THR A 28 3.72 5.14 -4.92
CA THR A 28 3.64 6.00 -6.10
C THR A 28 2.69 5.39 -7.12
N THR A 29 2.27 6.16 -8.12
CA THR A 29 1.46 5.63 -9.21
C THR A 29 1.65 6.44 -10.48
N ASP A 30 1.67 5.76 -11.61
CA ASP A 30 1.63 6.37 -12.94
C ASP A 30 0.20 6.46 -13.49
N ALA A 31 -0.77 5.87 -12.79
CA ALA A 31 -2.17 5.87 -13.18
C ALA A 31 -2.79 7.25 -12.94
N VAL A 32 -3.42 7.78 -13.99
CA VAL A 32 -4.19 9.03 -13.93
C VAL A 32 -5.68 8.66 -13.90
N CYS A 33 -6.36 9.02 -12.81
CA CYS A 33 -7.81 8.90 -12.76
C CYS A 33 -8.47 10.05 -13.54
N LEU A 34 -9.56 9.76 -14.24
CA LEU A 34 -10.38 10.78 -14.88
C LEU A 34 -10.97 11.72 -13.82
N SER A 35 -10.72 13.01 -13.98
CA SER A 35 -11.30 14.06 -13.14
C SER A 35 -12.80 14.21 -13.44
N GLY A 36 -13.66 14.08 -12.43
CA GLY A 36 -15.10 14.28 -12.59
C GLY A 36 -15.93 13.65 -11.47
N SER A 37 -17.19 14.08 -11.35
CA SER A 37 -18.10 13.58 -10.30
C SER A 37 -18.35 12.07 -10.38
N GLN A 38 -18.17 11.45 -11.55
CA GLN A 38 -18.39 10.01 -11.72
C GLN A 38 -17.36 9.12 -10.99
N TYR A 39 -16.19 9.65 -10.63
CA TYR A 39 -15.13 8.91 -9.93
C TYR A 39 -14.68 9.57 -8.63
N ALA A 40 -15.24 10.72 -8.27
CA ALA A 40 -14.95 11.39 -6.98
C ALA A 40 -15.24 10.50 -5.76
N TRP A 41 -16.18 9.54 -5.88
CA TRP A 41 -16.46 8.56 -4.83
C TRP A 41 -15.28 7.62 -4.54
N THR A 42 -14.30 7.52 -5.44
CA THR A 42 -13.11 6.67 -5.28
C THR A 42 -11.99 7.36 -4.49
N GLU A 43 -12.07 8.67 -4.32
CA GLU A 43 -11.06 9.45 -3.61
C GLU A 43 -11.31 9.43 -2.11
N ASN A 44 -10.24 9.54 -1.31
CA ASN A 44 -10.38 9.74 0.13
C ASN A 44 -10.59 11.23 0.48
N ALA A 45 -10.76 11.53 1.77
CA ALA A 45 -10.96 12.89 2.27
C ALA A 45 -9.78 13.84 2.01
N GLN A 46 -8.61 13.32 1.61
CA GLN A 46 -7.43 14.08 1.22
C GLN A 46 -7.30 14.24 -0.30
N ASN A 47 -8.35 13.87 -1.06
CA ASN A 47 -8.39 13.88 -2.53
C ASN A 47 -7.28 13.04 -3.16
N GLN A 48 -6.88 11.94 -2.50
CA GLN A 48 -5.93 10.99 -3.05
C GLN A 48 -6.66 9.97 -3.91
N SER A 49 -6.09 9.68 -5.09
CA SER A 49 -6.65 8.68 -6.00
C SER A 49 -6.64 7.27 -5.37
N PRO A 50 -7.60 6.40 -5.73
CA PRO A 50 -7.59 5.00 -5.29
C PRO A 50 -6.30 4.26 -5.68
N CYS A 51 -5.66 4.65 -6.78
CA CYS A 51 -4.37 4.10 -7.23
C CYS A 51 -3.22 4.42 -6.27
N LEU A 52 -3.12 5.68 -5.84
CA LEU A 52 -2.11 6.10 -4.87
C LEU A 52 -2.37 5.46 -3.49
N LEU A 53 -3.64 5.31 -3.12
CA LEU A 53 -4.02 4.65 -1.86
C LEU A 53 -3.68 3.15 -1.88
N ALA A 54 -3.92 2.46 -2.99
CA ALA A 54 -3.50 1.07 -3.16
C ALA A 54 -1.97 0.96 -3.00
N ALA A 55 -1.21 1.86 -3.65
CA ALA A 55 0.24 1.86 -3.54
C ALA A 55 0.73 2.06 -2.10
N ASN A 56 0.15 3.01 -1.38
CA ASN A 56 0.48 3.27 0.02
C ASN A 56 0.07 2.11 0.95
N ALA A 57 -0.99 1.37 0.63
CA ALA A 57 -1.39 0.20 1.40
C ALA A 57 -0.47 -1.01 1.16
N ILE A 58 0.14 -1.11 -0.02
CA ILE A 58 1.07 -2.21 -0.38
C ILE A 58 2.50 -1.92 0.11
N ALA A 59 2.96 -0.67 0.01
CA ALA A 59 4.35 -0.28 0.28
C ALA A 59 4.93 -0.82 1.61
N PRO A 60 4.22 -0.84 2.75
CA PRO A 60 4.75 -1.37 4.01
C PRO A 60 5.12 -2.86 3.95
N CYS A 61 4.56 -3.63 3.02
CA CYS A 61 4.88 -5.05 2.85
C CYS A 61 6.11 -5.31 1.97
N GLN A 62 6.68 -4.29 1.31
CA GLN A 62 7.82 -4.45 0.39
C GLN A 62 9.17 -4.16 1.07
N GLY A 63 9.16 -3.68 2.32
CA GLY A 63 10.38 -3.25 3.01
C GLY A 63 10.87 -1.90 2.47
N SER A 64 12.16 -1.78 2.19
CA SER A 64 12.74 -0.59 1.56
C SER A 64 12.50 -0.62 0.04
N GLY A 65 11.99 0.49 -0.53
CA GLY A 65 11.80 0.63 -1.98
C GLY A 65 10.38 1.01 -2.42
N GLY A 66 9.41 0.99 -1.50
CA GLY A 66 8.04 1.45 -1.77
C GLY A 66 7.28 0.55 -2.75
N TRP A 67 6.21 1.08 -3.33
CA TRP A 67 5.41 0.36 -4.33
C TRP A 67 4.86 1.33 -5.38
N ASN A 68 4.95 0.95 -6.65
CA ASN A 68 4.32 1.69 -7.74
C ASN A 68 3.09 0.90 -8.24
N VAL A 69 1.96 1.59 -8.38
CA VAL A 69 0.80 1.08 -9.13
C VAL A 69 0.88 1.65 -10.56
N PRO A 70 1.13 0.81 -11.59
CA PRO A 70 1.32 1.28 -12.95
C PRO A 70 -0.02 1.68 -13.59
N ALA A 71 0.02 2.57 -14.58
CA ALA A 71 -1.15 2.83 -15.43
C ALA A 71 -1.52 1.57 -16.24
N LEU A 72 -2.82 1.34 -16.42
CA LEU A 72 -3.31 0.27 -17.27
C LEU A 72 -3.41 0.75 -18.72
N ALA A 73 -3.19 -0.18 -19.65
CA ALA A 73 -3.66 -0.05 -21.03
C ALA A 73 -5.05 -0.69 -21.15
N ASP A 74 -5.82 -0.31 -22.17
CA ASP A 74 -7.15 -0.89 -22.38
C ASP A 74 -7.06 -2.41 -22.56
N GLY A 75 -7.95 -3.14 -21.88
CA GLY A 75 -7.96 -4.61 -21.84
C GLY A 75 -6.89 -5.24 -20.92
N VAL A 76 -6.04 -4.44 -20.27
CA VAL A 76 -5.08 -4.92 -19.26
C VAL A 76 -5.67 -4.74 -17.87
N HIS A 77 -5.39 -5.69 -16.97
CA HIS A 77 -5.91 -5.72 -15.61
C HIS A 77 -4.79 -5.66 -14.56
N TYR A 78 -5.14 -5.29 -13.33
CA TYR A 78 -4.29 -5.58 -12.19
C TYR A 78 -4.44 -7.05 -11.80
N ASP A 79 -3.43 -7.85 -12.14
CA ASP A 79 -3.47 -9.28 -11.85
C ASP A 79 -3.20 -9.58 -10.38
N PRO A 80 -3.79 -10.66 -9.83
CA PRO A 80 -3.45 -11.15 -8.51
C PRO A 80 -1.96 -11.55 -8.45
N PRO A 81 -1.34 -11.48 -7.26
CA PRO A 81 0.07 -11.78 -7.12
C PRO A 81 0.30 -13.27 -7.37
N THR A 82 1.46 -13.62 -7.93
CA THR A 82 1.90 -15.02 -7.95
C THR A 82 2.05 -15.55 -6.52
N PRO A 83 1.98 -16.89 -6.29
CA PRO A 83 2.14 -17.45 -4.95
C PRO A 83 3.43 -17.00 -4.23
N SER A 84 4.50 -16.73 -4.99
CA SER A 84 5.78 -16.24 -4.47
C SER A 84 5.78 -14.77 -4.05
N LYS A 85 4.79 -13.98 -4.48
CA LYS A 85 4.64 -12.54 -4.21
C LYS A 85 3.38 -12.21 -3.39
N ALA A 86 2.57 -13.21 -3.06
CA ALA A 86 1.39 -13.05 -2.23
C ALA A 86 1.79 -12.68 -0.80
N THR A 87 1.36 -11.50 -0.33
CA THR A 87 1.59 -11.02 1.03
C THR A 87 0.28 -10.64 1.68
N ARG A 88 0.25 -10.50 3.02
CA ARG A 88 -0.94 -10.02 3.74
C ARG A 88 -1.43 -8.64 3.27
N CYS A 89 -0.55 -7.76 2.78
CA CYS A 89 -0.98 -6.48 2.25
C CYS A 89 -1.62 -6.66 0.87
N TYR A 90 -0.94 -7.38 -0.02
CA TYR A 90 -1.40 -7.59 -1.39
C TYR A 90 -2.73 -8.36 -1.44
N CYS A 91 -2.90 -9.36 -0.56
CA CYS A 91 -4.10 -10.18 -0.46
C CYS A 91 -5.15 -9.62 0.51
N SER A 92 -5.07 -8.34 0.85
CA SER A 92 -6.06 -7.70 1.71
C SER A 92 -7.28 -7.25 0.91
N TRP A 93 -8.46 -7.37 1.51
CA TRP A 93 -9.71 -6.85 0.95
C TRP A 93 -9.63 -5.35 0.60
N ALA A 94 -8.89 -4.59 1.41
CA ALA A 94 -8.67 -3.16 1.21
C ALA A 94 -7.88 -2.88 -0.08
N VAL A 95 -6.76 -3.60 -0.30
CA VAL A 95 -5.95 -3.43 -1.52
C VAL A 95 -6.73 -3.84 -2.75
N TYR A 96 -7.48 -4.95 -2.73
CA TYR A 96 -8.28 -5.37 -3.87
C TYR A 96 -9.40 -4.37 -4.21
N ASN A 97 -10.10 -3.83 -3.21
CA ASN A 97 -11.10 -2.80 -3.44
C ASN A 97 -10.49 -1.52 -4.01
N LEU A 98 -9.32 -1.10 -3.51
CA LEU A 98 -8.61 0.08 -4.01
C LEU A 98 -8.09 -0.13 -5.44
N LEU A 99 -7.56 -1.32 -5.78
CA LEU A 99 -7.13 -1.65 -7.14
C LEU A 99 -8.33 -1.73 -8.10
N GLY A 100 -9.47 -2.27 -7.68
CA GLY A 100 -10.72 -2.26 -8.46
C GLY A 100 -11.23 -0.85 -8.72
N ALA A 101 -11.25 0.01 -7.69
CA ALA A 101 -11.58 1.43 -7.85
C ALA A 101 -10.55 2.16 -8.73
N CYS A 102 -9.26 1.82 -8.64
CA CYS A 102 -8.21 2.36 -9.49
C CYS A 102 -8.37 1.95 -10.96
N ALA A 103 -8.76 0.70 -11.24
CA ALA A 103 -9.07 0.28 -12.61
C ALA A 103 -10.28 1.06 -13.15
N ALA A 104 -11.32 1.24 -12.34
CA ALA A 104 -12.51 1.99 -12.73
C ALA A 104 -12.22 3.49 -12.97
N CYS A 105 -11.44 4.14 -12.09
CA CYS A 105 -11.16 5.57 -12.18
C CYS A 105 -10.35 5.96 -13.42
N GLN A 106 -9.54 5.04 -13.96
CA GLN A 106 -8.75 5.25 -15.18
C GLN A 106 -9.64 5.31 -16.44
N GLY A 107 -10.91 4.93 -16.34
CA GLY A 107 -11.88 5.08 -17.44
C GLY A 107 -11.74 4.07 -18.56
N LEU A 108 -10.99 2.98 -18.34
CA LEU A 108 -10.75 1.92 -19.32
C LEU A 108 -11.71 0.76 -19.07
N ALA A 109 -12.82 0.73 -19.80
CA ALA A 109 -13.87 -0.27 -19.59
C ALA A 109 -13.35 -1.72 -19.74
N GLY A 110 -12.38 -1.95 -20.63
CA GLY A 110 -11.74 -3.25 -20.82
C GLY A 110 -10.86 -3.68 -19.65
N SER A 111 -10.45 -2.76 -18.78
CA SER A 111 -9.55 -3.02 -17.65
C SER A 111 -10.25 -3.37 -16.34
N ILE A 112 -11.58 -3.19 -16.27
CA ILE A 112 -12.36 -3.53 -15.09
C ILE A 112 -12.59 -5.04 -15.07
N GLN A 113 -12.03 -5.74 -14.08
CA GLN A 113 -12.28 -7.17 -13.86
C GLN A 113 -13.75 -7.36 -13.41
N ARG A 114 -14.53 -8.10 -14.20
CA ARG A 114 -15.94 -8.42 -13.95
C ARG A 114 -16.11 -9.84 -13.46
#